data_AF-A0A250VWH3-F1
#
_entry.id   AF-A0A250VWH3-F1
#
_cell.length_a   1.000
_cell.length_b   1.000
_cell.length_c   1.000
_cell.angle_alpha   90.00
_cell.angle_beta   90.00
_cell.angle_gamma   90.00
#
_symmetry.space_group_name_H-M   'P 1'
#
loop_
_entity.id
_entity.type
_entity.pdbx_description
1 polymer ?
#
loop_
_entity_poly.entity_id
_entity_poly.type
_entity_poly.pdbx_seq_one_letter_code
_entity_poly.pdbx_strand_id
1 'polypeptide(L)'
;MTDLAAVYGLIGALGGAILGAGATITAPVLLNRSTKRQQQQSDARAEFDRLMSLRRTTRQALLLLGDAYEALLRNEPIDPKEFRAAMSSAQREVRDSADNVERDGLRFVHTRGTPETRYGEGASPEAQSLRNLAEAMQRMTRSVCMAAGEQGGPDRETLELIGRQYNAVEQRRRHLLGALLDRMDMLQSEGLGRRLAPLGSGRRERNRTR
;
A
#
# COMPACT_ATOMS: atom_id res chain seq x y z
N MET A 1 17.86 39.68 -66.78
CA MET A 1 18.21 38.27 -66.54
C MET A 1 18.05 37.98 -65.05
N THR A 2 16.79 37.96 -64.61
CA THR A 2 16.40 37.86 -63.21
C THR A 2 15.19 36.91 -63.13
N ASP A 3 15.18 36.13 -62.05
CA ASP A 3 13.99 35.52 -61.43
C ASP A 3 13.36 34.26 -62.04
N LEU A 4 14.16 33.23 -62.31
CA LEU A 4 13.65 31.84 -62.27
C LEU A 4 13.96 31.11 -60.95
N ALA A 5 15.03 31.52 -60.24
CA ALA A 5 15.47 30.88 -59.00
C ALA A 5 14.59 31.23 -57.78
N ALA A 6 13.92 32.39 -57.80
CA ALA A 6 13.06 32.83 -56.69
C ALA A 6 11.71 32.06 -56.63
N VAL A 7 11.21 31.57 -57.77
CA VAL A 7 9.90 30.90 -57.84
C VAL A 7 9.97 29.44 -57.35
N TYR A 8 11.10 28.75 -57.57
CA TYR A 8 11.29 27.38 -57.08
C TYR A 8 11.56 27.30 -55.56
N GLY A 9 12.08 28.38 -54.95
CA GLY A 9 12.25 28.46 -53.49
C GLY A 9 10.94 28.56 -52.72
N LEU A 10 9.89 29.13 -53.32
CA LEU A 10 8.62 29.38 -52.65
C LEU A 10 7.68 28.16 -52.66
N ILE A 11 7.78 27.29 -53.68
CA ILE A 11 7.02 26.04 -53.77
C ILE A 11 7.59 24.96 -52.83
N GLY A 12 8.92 24.95 -52.62
CA GLY A 12 9.56 24.05 -51.64
C GLY A 12 9.19 24.38 -50.17
N ALA A 13 9.03 25.66 -49.83
CA ALA A 13 8.70 26.09 -48.47
C ALA A 13 7.22 25.84 -48.09
N LEU A 14 6.30 25.92 -49.05
CA LEU A 14 4.86 25.63 -48.83
C LEU A 14 4.55 24.13 -48.74
N GLY A 15 5.32 23.27 -49.41
CA GLY A 15 5.17 21.80 -49.33
C GLY A 15 5.61 21.21 -47.99
N GLY A 16 6.61 21.81 -47.33
CA GLY A 16 7.14 21.33 -46.03
C GLY A 16 6.24 21.64 -44.84
N ALA A 17 5.49 22.74 -44.87
CA ALA A 17 4.64 23.17 -43.75
C ALA A 17 3.38 22.32 -43.57
N ILE A 18 2.84 21.73 -44.65
CA ILE A 18 1.58 20.96 -44.60
C ILE A 18 1.82 19.52 -44.12
N LEU A 19 2.98 18.92 -44.43
CA LEU A 19 3.35 17.59 -43.91
C LEU A 19 3.84 17.62 -42.44
N GLY A 20 4.32 18.77 -41.94
CA GLY A 20 4.66 18.95 -40.53
C GLY A 20 3.43 19.12 -39.61
N ALA A 21 2.36 19.77 -40.09
CA ALA A 21 1.16 20.04 -39.31
C ALA A 21 0.23 18.82 -39.17
N GLY A 22 0.30 17.83 -40.07
CA GLY A 22 -0.48 16.59 -39.99
C GLY A 22 0.04 15.59 -38.95
N ALA A 23 1.36 15.58 -38.69
CA ALA A 23 1.98 14.64 -37.74
C ALA A 23 1.83 15.09 -36.26
N THR A 24 1.66 16.38 -36.00
CA THR A 24 1.56 16.93 -34.63
C THR A 24 0.18 16.76 -34.00
N ILE A 25 -0.88 16.51 -34.79
CA ILE A 25 -2.24 16.37 -34.28
C ILE A 25 -2.57 14.91 -33.91
N THR A 26 -1.95 13.92 -34.56
CA THR A 26 -2.16 12.49 -34.23
C THR A 26 -1.11 11.89 -33.28
N ALA A 27 0.09 12.46 -33.20
CA ALA A 27 1.15 12.00 -32.30
C ALA A 27 0.80 12.06 -30.79
N PRO A 28 0.16 13.11 -30.23
CA PRO A 28 -0.04 13.20 -28.78
C PRO A 28 -1.08 12.20 -28.26
N VAL A 29 -2.01 11.72 -29.11
CA VAL A 29 -3.04 10.76 -28.69
C VAL A 29 -2.46 9.34 -28.53
N LEU A 30 -1.46 8.98 -29.33
CA LEU A 30 -0.76 7.69 -29.22
C LEU A 30 0.31 7.70 -28.10
N LEU A 31 1.04 8.82 -27.92
CA LEU A 31 1.98 8.96 -26.80
C LEU A 31 1.28 8.99 -25.43
N ASN A 32 0.07 9.55 -25.33
CA ASN A 32 -0.67 9.62 -24.07
C ASN A 32 -1.17 8.26 -23.55
N ARG A 33 -1.24 7.23 -24.40
CA ARG A 33 -1.67 5.88 -23.96
C ARG A 33 -0.53 5.06 -23.37
N SER A 34 0.70 5.22 -23.87
CA SER A 34 1.87 4.53 -23.30
C SER A 34 2.31 5.15 -21.98
N THR A 35 2.28 6.48 -21.85
CA THR A 35 2.63 7.17 -20.58
C THR A 35 1.64 6.85 -19.47
N LYS A 36 0.32 6.86 -19.73
CA LYS A 36 -0.69 6.45 -18.73
C LYS A 36 -0.51 5.02 -18.25
N ARG A 37 -0.14 4.09 -19.15
CA ARG A 37 0.13 2.69 -18.78
C ARG A 37 1.41 2.54 -17.96
N GLN A 38 2.45 3.31 -18.27
CA GLN A 38 3.69 3.33 -17.49
C GLN A 38 3.46 3.91 -16.10
N GLN A 39 2.71 5.02 -15.99
CA GLN A 39 2.40 5.65 -14.72
C GLN A 39 1.56 4.74 -13.82
N GLN A 40 0.53 4.09 -14.37
CA GLN A 40 -0.25 3.11 -13.59
C GLN A 40 0.57 1.89 -13.13
N GLN A 41 1.57 1.46 -13.90
CA GLN A 41 2.47 0.39 -13.48
C GLN A 41 3.46 0.85 -12.39
N SER A 42 3.95 2.08 -12.45
CA SER A 42 4.76 2.63 -11.36
C SER A 42 3.95 2.77 -10.08
N ASP A 43 2.69 3.21 -10.20
CA ASP A 43 1.80 3.41 -9.05
C ASP A 43 1.48 2.07 -8.37
N ALA A 44 1.12 1.03 -9.15
CA ALA A 44 0.85 -0.31 -8.60
C ALA A 44 2.08 -0.95 -7.94
N ARG A 45 3.28 -0.71 -8.48
CA ARG A 45 4.54 -1.18 -7.85
C ARG A 45 4.82 -0.45 -6.55
N ALA A 46 4.67 0.88 -6.54
CA ALA A 46 4.85 1.67 -5.34
C ALA A 46 3.84 1.26 -4.25
N GLU A 47 2.58 0.99 -4.60
CA GLU A 47 1.59 0.46 -3.67
C GLU A 47 1.99 -0.91 -3.10
N PHE A 48 2.44 -1.84 -3.95
CA PHE A 48 2.92 -3.15 -3.52
C PHE A 48 4.09 -3.04 -2.53
N ASP A 49 5.08 -2.19 -2.81
CA ASP A 49 6.24 -1.97 -1.94
C ASP A 49 5.82 -1.40 -0.57
N ARG A 50 4.84 -0.51 -0.54
CA ARG A 50 4.28 0.05 0.71
C ARG A 50 3.54 -1.01 1.54
N LEU A 51 2.72 -1.87 0.91
CA LEU A 51 2.06 -2.98 1.60
C LEU A 51 3.08 -3.98 2.17
N MET A 52 4.15 -4.25 1.43
CA MET A 52 5.26 -5.07 1.92
C MET A 52 6.01 -4.43 3.09
N SER A 53 6.20 -3.10 3.07
CA SER A 53 6.74 -2.35 4.19
C SER A 53 5.86 -2.48 5.44
N LEU A 54 4.56 -2.25 5.31
CA LEU A 54 3.60 -2.41 6.41
C LEU A 54 3.61 -3.83 6.99
N ARG A 55 3.67 -4.85 6.13
CA ARG A 55 3.79 -6.26 6.55
C ARG A 55 5.07 -6.50 7.35
N ARG A 56 6.21 -5.95 6.89
CA ARG A 56 7.51 -6.11 7.56
C ARG A 56 7.51 -5.44 8.94
N THR A 57 7.09 -4.19 9.03
CA THR A 57 7.06 -3.45 10.31
C THR A 57 6.07 -4.06 11.30
N THR A 58 4.91 -4.51 10.81
CA THR A 58 3.95 -5.26 11.64
C THR A 58 4.55 -6.56 12.17
N ARG A 59 5.26 -7.33 11.33
CA ARG A 59 5.95 -8.55 11.77
C ARG A 59 6.97 -8.26 12.87
N GLN A 60 7.76 -7.20 12.73
CA GLN A 60 8.77 -6.82 13.72
C GLN A 60 8.15 -6.47 15.08
N ALA A 61 7.06 -5.69 15.09
CA ALA A 61 6.32 -5.40 16.33
C ALA A 61 5.79 -6.67 17.01
N LEU A 62 5.36 -7.66 16.22
CA LEU A 62 4.81 -8.91 16.74
C LEU A 62 5.88 -9.89 17.22
N LEU A 63 7.07 -9.86 16.63
CA LEU A 63 8.23 -10.58 17.18
C LEU A 63 8.58 -10.08 18.57
N LEU A 64 8.65 -8.75 18.77
CA LEU A 64 8.91 -8.18 20.10
C LEU A 64 7.87 -8.62 21.15
N LEU A 65 6.58 -8.68 20.78
CA LEU A 65 5.52 -9.19 21.67
C LEU A 65 5.67 -10.68 21.95
N GLY A 66 6.02 -11.48 20.93
CA GLY A 66 6.26 -12.91 21.06
C GLY A 66 7.44 -13.20 21.98
N ASP A 67 8.58 -12.55 21.75
CA ASP A 67 9.79 -12.69 22.55
C ASP A 67 9.53 -12.34 24.02
N ALA A 68 8.83 -11.23 24.27
CA ALA A 68 8.47 -10.83 25.63
C ALA A 68 7.47 -11.82 26.29
N TYR A 69 6.51 -12.36 25.54
CA TYR A 69 5.61 -13.38 26.06
C TYR A 69 6.35 -14.67 26.43
N GLU A 70 7.25 -15.14 25.56
CA GLU A 70 8.08 -16.32 25.82
C GLU A 70 9.03 -16.13 27.00
N ALA A 71 9.59 -14.93 27.17
CA ALA A 71 10.41 -14.58 28.32
C ALA A 71 9.59 -14.65 29.63
N LEU A 72 8.36 -14.13 29.64
CA LEU A 72 7.46 -14.27 30.80
C LEU A 72 7.15 -15.74 31.11
N LEU A 73 6.91 -16.58 30.10
CA LEU A 73 6.68 -18.03 30.30
C LEU A 73 7.89 -18.75 30.90
N ARG A 74 9.11 -18.29 30.58
CA ARG A 74 10.37 -18.82 31.10
C ARG A 74 10.78 -18.19 32.45
N ASN A 75 9.97 -17.28 32.98
CA ASN A 75 10.30 -16.46 34.15
C ASN A 75 11.64 -15.71 33.97
N GLU A 76 11.94 -15.29 32.74
CA GLU A 76 13.11 -14.49 32.42
C GLU A 76 12.84 -13.01 32.74
N PRO A 77 13.82 -12.28 33.27
CA PRO A 77 13.63 -10.86 33.59
C PRO A 77 13.47 -10.05 32.31
N ILE A 78 12.42 -9.22 32.27
CA ILE A 78 12.17 -8.25 31.20
C ILE A 78 12.29 -6.87 31.81
N ASP A 79 13.14 -5.99 31.26
CA ASP A 79 13.10 -4.58 31.64
C ASP A 79 11.84 -3.93 31.02
N PRO A 80 10.82 -3.55 31.82
CA PRO A 80 9.58 -2.99 31.29
C PRO A 80 9.79 -1.63 30.61
N LYS A 81 10.85 -0.88 30.95
CA LYS A 81 11.16 0.40 30.32
C LYS A 81 11.74 0.19 28.94
N GLU A 82 12.73 -0.69 28.80
CA GLU A 82 13.33 -1.02 27.51
C GLU A 82 12.32 -1.65 26.55
N PHE A 83 11.54 -2.62 27.04
CA PHE A 83 10.48 -3.24 26.25
C PHE A 83 9.44 -2.22 25.78
N ARG A 84 8.97 -1.33 26.67
CA ARG A 84 8.01 -0.27 26.30
C ARG A 84 8.60 0.69 25.26
N ALA A 85 9.87 1.05 25.38
CA ALA A 85 10.54 1.91 24.41
C ALA A 85 10.63 1.24 23.03
N ALA A 86 11.07 -0.03 22.99
CA ALA A 86 11.12 -0.82 21.76
C ALA A 86 9.73 -0.97 21.11
N MET A 87 8.70 -1.31 21.88
CA MET A 87 7.33 -1.41 21.38
C MET A 87 6.78 -0.08 20.89
N SER A 88 7.10 1.03 21.58
CA SER A 88 6.67 2.37 21.14
C SER A 88 7.33 2.77 19.81
N SER A 89 8.60 2.41 19.60
CA SER A 89 9.30 2.60 18.33
C SER A 89 8.66 1.76 17.22
N ALA A 90 8.47 0.46 17.47
CA ALA A 90 7.88 -0.44 16.49
C ALA A 90 6.43 -0.05 16.12
N GLN A 91 5.62 0.38 17.09
CA GLN A 91 4.27 0.89 16.82
C GLN A 91 4.27 2.19 16.01
N ARG A 92 5.28 3.04 16.19
CA ARG A 92 5.47 4.25 15.36
C ARG A 92 5.78 3.86 13.92
N GLU A 93 6.71 2.94 13.70
CA GLU A 93 7.07 2.44 12.36
C GLU A 93 5.89 1.77 11.63
N VAL A 94 5.05 1.01 12.37
CA VAL A 94 3.81 0.44 11.83
C VAL A 94 2.85 1.55 11.41
N ARG A 95 2.67 2.58 12.24
CA ARG A 95 1.81 3.73 11.90
C ARG A 95 2.35 4.49 10.69
N ASP A 96 3.63 4.82 10.67
CA ASP A 96 4.25 5.54 9.55
C ASP A 96 4.14 4.73 8.25
N SER A 97 4.28 3.40 8.33
CA SER A 97 4.05 2.52 7.19
C SER A 97 2.59 2.54 6.74
N ALA A 98 1.64 2.55 7.68
CA ALA A 98 0.21 2.61 7.36
C ALA A 98 -0.21 3.94 6.74
N ASP A 99 0.29 5.05 7.28
CA ASP A 99 0.05 6.41 6.74
C ASP A 99 0.62 6.53 5.31
N ASN A 100 1.76 5.89 5.04
CA ASN A 100 2.32 5.81 3.68
C ASN A 100 1.47 4.97 2.73
N VAL A 101 0.79 3.94 3.21
CA VAL A 101 -0.19 3.19 2.40
C VAL A 101 -1.46 4.05 2.20
N GLU A 102 -1.80 4.92 3.17
CA GLU A 102 -2.99 5.78 3.11
C GLU A 102 -2.95 6.84 2.01
N ARG A 103 -1.81 7.50 1.88
CA ARG A 103 -1.64 8.65 0.99
C ARG A 103 -1.92 8.37 -0.49
N ASP A 104 -1.89 7.10 -0.91
CA ASP A 104 -1.91 6.70 -2.32
C ASP A 104 -3.15 5.88 -2.74
N GLY A 105 -4.19 5.83 -1.91
CA GLY A 105 -5.50 5.30 -2.32
C GLY A 105 -6.17 4.34 -1.33
N LEU A 106 -5.51 3.98 -0.24
CA LEU A 106 -6.10 3.14 0.82
C LEU A 106 -6.47 4.01 2.02
N ARG A 107 -7.67 4.60 2.09
CA ARG A 107 -8.05 5.47 3.22
C ARG A 107 -8.06 4.73 4.57
N PHE A 108 -6.97 4.80 5.32
CA PHE A 108 -6.89 4.37 6.71
C PHE A 108 -7.39 5.48 7.63
N VAL A 109 -8.68 5.59 7.92
CA VAL A 109 -9.18 6.70 8.76
C VAL A 109 -8.48 6.73 10.14
N HIS A 110 -7.42 7.52 10.26
CA HIS A 110 -6.71 7.76 11.51
C HIS A 110 -7.40 8.93 12.21
N THR A 111 -7.77 8.68 13.47
CA THR A 111 -8.64 9.52 14.31
C THR A 111 -7.93 10.80 14.81
N ARG A 112 -7.42 11.65 13.91
CA ARG A 112 -6.85 12.96 14.27
C ARG A 112 -7.20 14.16 13.38
N GLY A 113 -7.84 13.95 12.23
CA GLY A 113 -8.41 15.06 11.44
C GLY A 113 -9.74 15.58 11.99
N THR A 114 -10.06 16.84 11.73
CA THR A 114 -11.29 17.54 12.14
C THR A 114 -12.57 16.93 11.52
N PRO A 115 -13.76 17.15 12.13
CA PRO A 115 -15.01 16.49 11.73
C PRO A 115 -15.62 16.96 10.39
N GLU A 116 -15.13 18.06 9.81
CA GLU A 116 -15.93 18.82 8.83
C GLU A 116 -15.75 18.42 7.36
N THR A 117 -14.86 17.47 7.04
CA THR A 117 -14.75 16.89 5.68
C THR A 117 -15.07 15.39 5.63
N ARG A 118 -15.71 14.86 6.68
CA ARG A 118 -15.66 13.44 7.06
C ARG A 118 -17.00 12.70 6.95
N TYR A 119 -17.79 12.94 5.90
CA TYR A 119 -19.04 12.20 5.66
C TYR A 119 -18.96 11.46 4.31
N GLY A 120 -18.81 10.13 4.35
CA GLY A 120 -19.19 9.29 3.20
C GLY A 120 -18.52 7.92 3.09
N GLU A 121 -17.19 7.83 3.14
CA GLU A 121 -16.49 6.56 2.93
C GLU A 121 -16.11 5.91 4.25
N GLY A 122 -16.81 4.81 4.57
CA GLY A 122 -16.45 3.93 5.67
C GLY A 122 -14.98 3.51 5.54
N ALA A 123 -14.28 3.43 6.68
CA ALA A 123 -12.89 3.00 6.68
C ALA A 123 -12.79 1.61 6.04
N SER A 124 -11.77 1.41 5.20
CA SER A 124 -11.61 0.15 4.49
C SER A 124 -11.48 -1.04 5.49
N PRO A 125 -11.84 -2.26 5.09
CA PRO A 125 -11.68 -3.45 5.93
C PRO A 125 -10.25 -3.64 6.45
N GLU A 126 -9.25 -3.28 5.65
CA GLU A 126 -7.82 -3.29 5.99
C GLU A 126 -7.54 -2.27 7.10
N ALA A 127 -8.10 -1.07 6.99
CA ALA A 127 -7.94 -0.02 7.98
C ALA A 127 -8.58 -0.36 9.32
N GLN A 128 -9.74 -1.01 9.28
CA GLN A 128 -10.35 -1.53 10.50
C GLN A 128 -9.51 -2.67 11.11
N SER A 129 -8.97 -3.56 10.28
CA SER A 129 -8.13 -4.67 10.73
C SER A 129 -6.83 -4.19 11.37
N LEU A 130 -6.18 -3.18 10.79
CA LEU A 130 -4.98 -2.57 11.34
C LEU A 130 -5.25 -1.85 12.67
N ARG A 131 -6.36 -1.09 12.77
CA ARG A 131 -6.75 -0.44 14.02
C ARG A 131 -7.00 -1.46 15.14
N ASN A 132 -7.77 -2.52 14.82
CA ASN A 132 -8.01 -3.62 15.76
C ASN A 132 -6.70 -4.29 16.22
N LEU A 133 -5.73 -4.48 15.31
CA LEU A 133 -4.43 -5.03 15.63
C LEU A 133 -3.62 -4.08 16.53
N ALA A 134 -3.56 -2.79 16.20
CA ALA A 134 -2.85 -1.80 16.99
C ALA A 134 -3.38 -1.71 18.43
N GLU A 135 -4.70 -1.72 18.61
CA GLU A 135 -5.34 -1.75 19.93
C GLU A 135 -5.04 -3.04 20.70
N ALA A 136 -5.01 -4.20 20.02
CA ALA A 136 -4.64 -5.46 20.63
C ALA A 136 -3.17 -5.46 21.09
N MET A 137 -2.25 -4.97 20.24
CA MET A 137 -0.83 -4.81 20.60
C MET A 137 -0.66 -3.88 21.80
N GLN A 138 -1.34 -2.72 21.85
CA GLN A 138 -1.27 -1.79 22.98
C GLN A 138 -1.81 -2.39 24.29
N ARG A 139 -2.87 -3.20 24.23
CA ARG A 139 -3.37 -3.93 25.40
C ARG A 139 -2.33 -4.94 25.88
N MET A 140 -1.77 -5.73 24.98
CA MET A 140 -0.76 -6.72 25.31
C MET A 140 0.53 -6.08 25.87
N THR A 141 1.04 -5.01 25.25
CA THR A 141 2.21 -4.28 25.75
C THR A 141 2.00 -3.81 27.19
N ARG A 142 0.80 -3.30 27.52
CA ARG A 142 0.47 -2.89 28.89
C ARG A 142 0.48 -4.08 29.85
N SER A 143 -0.18 -5.18 29.51
CA SER A 143 -0.20 -6.38 30.36
C SER A 143 1.19 -6.98 30.58
N VAL A 144 2.03 -7.04 29.55
CA VAL A 144 3.44 -7.48 29.68
C VAL A 144 4.23 -6.54 30.59
N CYS A 145 4.08 -5.21 30.45
CA CYS A 145 4.78 -4.26 31.33
C CYS A 145 4.34 -4.38 32.79
N MET A 146 3.05 -4.68 33.05
CA MET A 146 2.55 -4.88 34.41
C MET A 146 3.14 -6.15 35.01
N ALA A 147 3.06 -7.28 34.28
CA ALA A 147 3.62 -8.56 34.69
C ALA A 147 5.13 -8.50 34.94
N ALA A 148 5.88 -7.82 34.09
CA ALA A 148 7.33 -7.65 34.25
C ALA A 148 7.71 -6.78 35.46
N GLY A 149 6.78 -5.97 35.98
CA GLY A 149 7.00 -5.10 37.14
C GLY A 149 6.71 -5.76 38.49
N GLU A 150 6.13 -6.96 38.51
CA GLU A 150 5.75 -7.66 39.74
C GLU A 150 6.95 -8.31 40.43
N GLN A 151 7.11 -8.04 41.73
CA GLN A 151 8.14 -8.68 42.54
C GLN A 151 7.77 -10.15 42.75
N GLY A 152 8.54 -11.05 42.15
CA GLY A 152 8.30 -12.51 42.21
C GLY A 152 7.88 -13.13 40.88
N GLY A 153 7.71 -12.32 39.83
CA GLY A 153 7.22 -12.77 38.53
C GLY A 153 5.70 -12.86 38.49
N PRO A 154 5.12 -12.96 37.28
CA PRO A 154 3.66 -13.02 37.11
C PRO A 154 3.10 -14.31 37.66
N ASP A 155 1.95 -14.22 38.34
CA ASP A 155 1.20 -15.40 38.72
C ASP A 155 0.62 -16.15 37.50
N ARG A 156 0.12 -17.36 37.75
CA ARG A 156 -0.43 -18.20 36.69
C ARG A 156 -1.64 -17.55 35.98
N GLU A 157 -2.49 -16.86 36.74
CA GLU A 157 -3.68 -16.21 36.19
C GLU A 157 -3.29 -15.08 35.22
N THR A 158 -2.27 -14.30 35.58
CA THR A 158 -1.68 -13.24 34.75
C THR A 158 -1.07 -13.80 33.49
N LEU A 159 -0.31 -14.90 33.58
CA LEU A 159 0.25 -15.59 32.41
C LEU A 159 -0.84 -16.11 31.47
N GLU A 160 -1.92 -16.69 32.00
CA GLU A 160 -3.06 -17.15 31.21
C GLU A 160 -3.80 -15.98 30.53
N LEU A 161 -3.96 -14.84 31.22
CA LEU A 161 -4.52 -13.62 30.64
C LEU A 161 -3.67 -13.10 29.48
N ILE A 162 -2.35 -13.02 29.67
CA ILE A 162 -1.41 -12.57 28.63
C ILE A 162 -1.45 -13.55 27.44
N GLY A 163 -1.52 -14.85 27.68
CA GLY A 163 -1.67 -15.86 26.62
C GLY A 163 -2.95 -15.66 25.80
N ARG A 164 -4.09 -15.36 26.44
CA ARG A 164 -5.34 -15.01 25.73
C ARG A 164 -5.19 -13.75 24.88
N GLN A 165 -4.50 -12.73 25.39
CA GLN A 165 -4.26 -11.50 24.64
C GLN A 165 -3.31 -11.71 23.46
N TYR A 166 -2.25 -12.50 23.62
CA TYR A 166 -1.34 -12.86 22.53
C TYR A 166 -2.08 -13.61 21.41
N ASN A 167 -2.93 -14.57 21.76
CA ASN A 167 -3.78 -15.26 20.80
C ASN A 167 -4.72 -14.31 20.04
N ALA A 168 -5.28 -13.31 20.72
CA ALA A 168 -6.09 -12.27 20.08
C ALA A 168 -5.26 -11.42 19.10
N VAL A 169 -4.03 -11.04 19.46
CA VAL A 169 -3.10 -10.34 18.58
C VAL A 169 -2.79 -11.18 17.33
N GLU A 170 -2.47 -12.46 17.50
CA GLU A 170 -2.19 -13.39 16.39
C GLU A 170 -3.40 -13.62 15.47
N GLN A 171 -4.61 -13.65 16.02
CA GLN A 171 -5.83 -13.73 15.23
C GLN A 171 -6.02 -12.45 14.39
N ARG A 172 -5.82 -11.27 14.99
CA ARG A 172 -5.91 -9.99 14.26
C ARG A 172 -4.82 -9.86 13.21
N ARG A 173 -3.60 -10.34 13.49
CA ARG A 173 -2.50 -10.44 12.51
C ARG A 173 -2.92 -11.25 11.29
N ARG A 174 -3.48 -12.45 11.51
CA ARG A 174 -3.94 -13.32 10.41
C ARG A 174 -4.99 -12.64 9.54
N HIS A 175 -5.97 -11.96 10.14
CA HIS A 175 -6.97 -11.20 9.38
C HIS A 175 -6.35 -10.06 8.56
N LEU A 176 -5.46 -9.26 9.15
CA LEU A 176 -4.78 -8.18 8.43
C LEU A 176 -3.93 -8.74 7.27
N LEU A 177 -3.16 -9.81 7.49
CA LEU A 177 -2.34 -10.42 6.46
C LEU A 177 -3.18 -10.97 5.30
N GLY A 178 -4.33 -11.59 5.59
CA GLY A 178 -5.29 -12.02 4.56
C GLY A 178 -5.71 -10.84 3.68
N ALA A 179 -6.18 -9.76 4.30
CA ALA A 179 -6.63 -8.57 3.56
C ALA A 179 -5.50 -7.90 2.75
N LEU A 180 -4.27 -7.85 3.29
CA LEU A 180 -3.11 -7.33 2.56
C LEU A 180 -2.72 -8.22 1.38
N LEU A 181 -2.77 -9.55 1.54
CA LEU A 181 -2.47 -10.49 0.46
C LEU A 181 -3.51 -10.41 -0.66
N ASP A 182 -4.80 -10.40 -0.31
CA ASP A 182 -5.88 -10.23 -1.28
C ASP A 182 -5.70 -8.94 -2.10
N ARG A 183 -5.31 -7.83 -1.43
CA ARG A 183 -5.01 -6.56 -2.10
C ARG A 183 -3.79 -6.66 -3.01
N MET A 184 -2.71 -7.29 -2.56
CA MET A 184 -1.50 -7.49 -3.39
C MET A 184 -1.81 -8.35 -4.62
N ASP A 185 -2.63 -9.38 -4.49
CA ASP A 185 -3.06 -10.25 -5.60
C ASP A 185 -3.95 -9.49 -6.59
N MET A 186 -4.83 -8.60 -6.11
CA MET A 186 -5.57 -7.67 -6.96
C MET A 186 -4.63 -6.76 -7.77
N LEU A 187 -3.63 -6.14 -7.14
CA LEU A 187 -2.66 -5.28 -7.82
C LEU A 187 -1.83 -6.05 -8.86
N GLN A 188 -1.43 -7.29 -8.55
CA GLN A 188 -0.70 -8.15 -9.48
C GLN A 188 -1.57 -8.57 -10.66
N SER A 189 -2.82 -8.98 -10.41
CA SER A 189 -3.75 -9.40 -11.45
C SER A 189 -4.16 -8.25 -12.37
N GLU A 190 -4.34 -7.03 -11.86
CA GLU A 190 -4.58 -5.83 -12.69
C GLU A 190 -3.35 -5.47 -13.54
N GLY A 191 -2.15 -5.63 -12.98
CA GLY A 191 -0.89 -5.42 -13.70
C GLY A 191 -0.61 -6.47 -14.79
N LEU A 192 -0.94 -7.74 -14.54
CA LEU A 192 -0.73 -8.87 -15.45
C LEU A 192 -1.85 -9.04 -16.49
N GLY A 193 -3.11 -8.87 -16.09
CA GLY A 193 -4.28 -8.99 -16.98
C GLY A 193 -4.24 -8.02 -18.15
N ARG A 194 -3.61 -6.85 -17.99
CA ARG A 194 -3.38 -5.90 -19.10
C ARG A 194 -2.21 -6.26 -20.02
N ARG A 195 -1.26 -7.09 -19.59
CA ARG A 195 -0.20 -7.62 -20.45
C ARG A 195 -0.70 -8.73 -21.36
N LEU A 196 -1.71 -9.48 -20.92
CA LEU A 196 -2.29 -10.61 -21.65
C LEU A 196 -3.57 -10.26 -22.41
N ALA A 197 -4.13 -9.06 -22.26
CA ALA A 197 -5.20 -8.58 -23.13
C ALA A 197 -4.72 -8.65 -24.59
N PRO A 198 -5.25 -9.56 -25.41
CA PRO A 198 -4.73 -9.78 -26.76
C PRO A 198 -4.85 -8.48 -27.54
N LEU A 199 -3.76 -8.06 -28.18
CA LEU A 199 -3.71 -6.94 -29.13
C LEU A 199 -4.52 -7.21 -30.42
N GLY A 200 -5.55 -8.05 -30.35
CA GLY A 200 -6.20 -8.68 -31.48
C GLY A 200 -7.71 -8.77 -31.34
N SER A 201 -8.40 -7.64 -31.33
CA SER A 201 -9.78 -7.55 -31.86
C SER A 201 -9.94 -6.42 -32.88
N GLY A 202 -8.82 -5.92 -33.42
CA GLY A 202 -8.80 -5.17 -34.66
C GLY A 202 -8.95 -6.11 -35.86
N ARG A 203 -10.11 -6.78 -36.03
CA ARG A 203 -10.38 -7.51 -37.28
C ARG A 203 -11.86 -7.47 -37.64
N ARG A 204 -12.17 -6.45 -38.46
CA ARG A 204 -13.11 -6.47 -39.59
C ARG A 204 -14.48 -7.08 -39.33
N GLU A 205 -15.44 -6.21 -39.02
CA GLU A 205 -16.79 -6.33 -39.56
C GLU A 205 -17.03 -5.13 -40.49
N ARG A 206 -16.39 -5.19 -41.67
CA ARG A 206 -16.88 -4.48 -42.86
C ARG A 206 -17.68 -5.50 -43.66
N ASN A 207 -18.83 -5.04 -44.13
CA ASN A 207 -19.69 -5.66 -45.15
C ASN A 207 -20.52 -6.86 -44.69
N ARG A 208 -21.75 -6.56 -44.26
CA ARG A 208 -22.92 -7.23 -44.84
C ARG A 208 -23.98 -6.17 -45.18
N THR A 209 -23.84 -5.64 -46.40
CA THR A 209 -24.96 -5.20 -47.21
C THR A 209 -25.82 -6.42 -47.55
N ARG A 210 -27.11 -6.36 -47.22
CA ARG A 210 -28.21 -6.67 -48.14
C ARG A 210 -29.52 -6.19 -47.52
#